data_AF-A0A1C2GFN3-F1
#
_entry.id   AF-A0A1C2GFN3-F1
#
_cell.length_a   1.000
_cell.length_b   1.000
_cell.length_c   1.000
_cell.angle_alpha   90.00
_cell.angle_beta   90.00
_cell.angle_gamma   90.00
#
_symmetry.space_group_name_H-M   'P 1'
#
loop_
_entity.id
_entity.type
_entity.pdbx_description
1 polymer ?
#
loop_
_entity_poly.entity_id
_entity_poly.type
_entity_poly.pdbx_seq_one_letter_code
_entity_poly.pdbx_strand_id
1 'polypeptide(L)'
;MTPAEVNSKWKELQQKIAEYFDTEIPDIKVMLFLIGVQELGQGPKKFSKRQKEELMHIANCRLFSKLGFYELEGLDQDGWPHWQLVKPIPAYTLLEQEMIIKSLMIDYFEDIFNQ
;
A
#
# COMPACT_ATOMS: atom_id res chain seq x y z
N MET A 1 -8.11 6.06 -14.42
CA MET A 1 -6.89 5.95 -15.25
C MET A 1 -7.06 4.78 -16.21
N THR A 2 -6.61 4.93 -17.46
CA THR A 2 -6.53 3.82 -18.41
C THR A 2 -5.37 2.87 -18.03
N PRO A 3 -5.35 1.62 -18.53
CA PRO A 3 -4.26 0.70 -18.23
C PRO A 3 -2.87 1.21 -18.65
N ALA A 4 -2.79 1.97 -19.74
CA ALA A 4 -1.54 2.56 -20.21
C ALA A 4 -1.04 3.65 -19.24
N GLU A 5 -1.93 4.52 -18.78
CA GLU A 5 -1.62 5.57 -17.80
C GLU A 5 -1.12 4.99 -16.47
N VAL A 6 -1.83 3.98 -15.94
CA VAL A 6 -1.42 3.32 -14.68
C VAL A 6 -0.02 2.73 -14.80
N ASN A 7 0.29 2.06 -15.91
CA ASN A 7 1.62 1.47 -16.09
C ASN A 7 2.73 2.52 -16.27
N SER A 8 2.44 3.68 -16.87
CA SER A 8 3.41 4.79 -16.96
C SER A 8 3.66 5.38 -15.57
N LYS A 9 2.60 5.82 -14.89
CA LYS A 9 2.67 6.39 -13.54
C LYS A 9 3.29 5.43 -12.53
N TRP A 10 3.02 4.13 -12.67
CA TRP A 10 3.63 3.10 -11.83
C TRP A 10 5.15 3.08 -11.99
N LYS A 11 5.67 3.08 -13.22
CA LYS A 11 7.12 3.12 -13.47
C LYS A 11 7.76 4.38 -12.91
N GLU A 12 7.12 5.53 -13.10
CA GLU A 12 7.58 6.81 -12.55
C GLU A 12 7.62 6.78 -11.01
N LEU A 13 6.58 6.24 -10.38
CA LEU A 13 6.53 6.05 -8.93
C LEU A 13 7.65 5.12 -8.44
N GLN A 14 7.86 3.98 -9.10
CA GLN A 14 8.92 3.06 -8.72
C GLN A 14 10.30 3.71 -8.80
N GLN A 15 10.57 4.47 -9.88
CA GLN A 15 11.82 5.22 -10.02
C GLN A 15 11.98 6.26 -8.92
N LYS A 16 10.94 7.05 -8.65
CA LYS A 16 10.96 8.07 -7.58
C LYS A 16 11.25 7.46 -6.21
N ILE A 17 10.65 6.31 -5.89
CA ILE A 17 10.88 5.62 -4.61
C ILE A 17 12.30 5.04 -4.55
N ALA A 18 12.78 4.44 -5.65
CA ALA A 18 14.14 3.93 -5.73
C ALA A 18 15.18 5.03 -5.50
N GLU A 19 15.01 6.19 -6.13
CA GLU A 19 15.86 7.37 -5.93
C GLU A 19 15.77 7.92 -4.51
N TYR A 20 14.56 8.00 -3.94
CA TYR A 20 14.35 8.55 -2.60
C TYR A 20 15.02 7.71 -1.50
N PHE A 21 15.02 6.39 -1.65
CA PHE A 21 15.59 5.45 -0.67
C PHE A 21 16.98 4.92 -1.06
N ASP A 22 17.56 5.40 -2.17
CA ASP A 22 18.83 4.91 -2.74
C ASP A 22 18.88 3.37 -2.82
N THR A 23 17.90 2.80 -3.52
CA THR A 23 17.66 1.35 -3.58
C THR A 23 17.30 0.89 -5.00
N GLU A 24 17.24 -0.43 -5.22
CA GLU A 24 16.71 -1.01 -6.45
C GLU A 24 15.21 -0.67 -6.66
N ILE A 25 14.76 -0.71 -7.92
CA ILE A 25 13.37 -0.47 -8.32
C ILE A 25 12.42 -1.38 -7.52
N PRO A 26 11.56 -0.84 -6.64
CA PRO A 26 10.73 -1.65 -5.74
C PRO A 26 9.57 -2.30 -6.49
N ASP A 27 9.31 -3.57 -6.22
CA ASP A 27 8.11 -4.26 -6.71
C ASP A 27 6.88 -3.96 -5.84
N ILE A 28 5.72 -4.54 -6.20
CA ILE A 28 4.46 -4.35 -5.44
C ILE A 28 4.61 -4.77 -3.98
N LYS A 29 5.37 -5.84 -3.68
CA LYS A 29 5.52 -6.32 -2.30
C LYS A 29 6.35 -5.34 -1.48
N VAL A 30 7.44 -4.82 -2.04
CA VAL A 30 8.24 -3.77 -1.40
C VAL A 30 7.41 -2.52 -1.16
N MET A 31 6.60 -2.11 -2.15
CA MET A 31 5.71 -0.96 -2.03
C MET A 31 4.63 -1.16 -0.95
N LEU A 32 3.99 -2.33 -0.87
CA LEU A 32 3.07 -2.67 0.22
C LEU A 32 3.77 -2.60 1.58
N PHE A 33 4.99 -3.13 1.67
CA PHE A 33 5.75 -3.07 2.92
C PHE A 33 6.04 -1.61 3.34
N LEU A 34 6.48 -0.75 2.42
CA LEU A 34 6.74 0.66 2.68
C LEU A 34 5.47 1.40 3.14
N ILE A 35 4.34 1.19 2.46
CA ILE A 35 3.04 1.74 2.86
C ILE A 35 2.67 1.24 4.26
N GLY A 36 2.83 -0.04 4.55
CA GLY A 36 2.54 -0.61 5.86
C GLY A 36 3.36 0.04 6.97
N VAL A 37 4.66 0.26 6.73
CA VAL A 37 5.56 0.94 7.68
C VAL A 37 5.10 2.39 7.92
N GLN A 38 4.71 3.10 6.85
CA GLN A 38 4.17 4.44 6.94
C GLN A 38 2.89 4.50 7.77
N GLU A 39 1.93 3.60 7.50
CA GLU A 39 0.65 3.54 8.21
C GLU A 39 0.80 3.10 9.67
N LEU A 40 1.80 2.30 9.99
CA LEU A 40 2.11 1.99 11.40
C LEU A 40 2.57 3.23 12.17
N GLY A 41 3.14 4.24 11.52
CA GLY A 41 3.51 5.52 12.14
C GLY A 41 4.65 5.45 13.17
N GLN A 42 5.31 4.29 13.32
CA GLN A 42 6.39 4.08 14.31
C GLN A 42 7.80 4.27 13.71
N GLY A 43 7.89 4.70 12.46
CA GLY A 43 9.16 4.90 11.76
C GLY A 43 9.93 3.60 11.45
N PRO A 44 11.18 3.73 10.99
CA PRO A 44 12.00 2.59 10.61
C PRO A 44 12.44 1.79 11.83
N LYS A 45 12.10 0.50 11.86
CA LYS A 45 12.58 -0.47 12.85
C LYS A 45 12.80 -1.83 12.21
N LYS A 46 13.48 -2.74 12.94
CA LYS A 46 13.63 -4.12 12.48
C LYS A 46 12.32 -4.86 12.70
N PHE A 47 11.71 -5.32 11.61
CA PHE A 47 10.50 -6.14 11.63
C PHE A 47 10.83 -7.62 11.46
N SER A 48 10.21 -8.47 12.28
CA SER A 48 10.23 -9.92 12.09
C SER A 48 9.53 -10.31 10.78
N LYS A 49 9.74 -11.53 10.30
CA LYS A 49 9.06 -12.03 9.09
C LYS A 49 7.53 -11.88 9.18
N ARG A 50 6.95 -12.27 10.31
CA ARG A 50 5.51 -12.15 10.57
C ARG A 50 5.04 -10.69 10.56
N GLN A 51 5.79 -9.80 11.20
CA GLN A 51 5.46 -8.37 11.19
C GLN A 51 5.51 -7.77 9.79
N LYS A 52 6.42 -8.22 8.92
CA LYS A 52 6.45 -7.78 7.51
C LYS A 52 5.18 -8.22 6.78
N GLU A 53 4.69 -9.43 7.03
CA GLU A 53 3.43 -9.93 6.48
C GLU A 53 2.23 -9.13 6.99
N GLU A 54 2.20 -8.81 8.30
CA GLU A 54 1.16 -7.96 8.91
C GLU A 54 1.18 -6.52 8.35
N LEU A 55 2.36 -5.93 8.13
CA LEU A 55 2.49 -4.61 7.50
C LEU A 55 1.97 -4.60 6.06
N MET A 56 2.28 -5.62 5.27
CA MET A 56 1.72 -5.75 3.92
C MET A 56 0.20 -5.93 3.96
N HIS A 57 -0.34 -6.59 5.00
CA HIS A 57 -1.78 -6.69 5.19
C HIS A 57 -2.42 -5.33 5.53
N ILE A 58 -1.82 -4.57 6.46
CA ILE A 58 -2.23 -3.20 6.79
C ILE A 58 -2.25 -2.33 5.53
N ALA A 59 -1.21 -2.39 4.70
CA ALA A 59 -1.14 -1.64 3.46
C ALA A 59 -2.31 -1.98 2.53
N ASN A 60 -2.64 -3.26 2.35
CA ASN A 60 -3.80 -3.65 1.56
C ASN A 60 -5.10 -3.09 2.15
N CYS A 61 -5.34 -3.24 3.46
CA CYS A 61 -6.52 -2.69 4.09
C CYS A 61 -6.62 -1.17 3.91
N ARG A 62 -5.50 -0.46 4.09
CA ARG A 62 -5.43 0.99 3.86
C ARG A 62 -5.76 1.36 2.42
N LEU A 63 -5.15 0.71 1.43
CA LEU A 63 -5.38 1.01 0.03
C LEU A 63 -6.85 0.74 -0.35
N PHE A 64 -7.39 -0.41 0.03
CA PHE A 64 -8.78 -0.76 -0.27
C PHE A 64 -9.81 0.02 0.58
N SER A 65 -9.40 0.66 1.68
CA SER A 65 -10.25 1.61 2.42
C SER A 65 -10.65 2.82 1.57
N LYS A 66 -9.79 3.27 0.63
CA LYS A 66 -10.12 4.35 -0.31
C LYS A 66 -11.30 3.99 -1.22
N LEU A 67 -11.53 2.69 -1.45
CA LEU A 67 -12.68 2.17 -2.21
C LEU A 67 -13.87 1.84 -1.30
N GLY A 68 -13.75 2.04 0.01
CA GLY A 68 -14.80 1.79 1.00
C GLY A 68 -15.03 0.31 1.31
N PHE A 69 -14.03 -0.56 1.10
CA PHE A 69 -14.09 -1.98 1.50
C PHE A 69 -13.66 -2.19 2.95
N TYR A 70 -12.73 -1.37 3.43
CA TYR A 70 -12.24 -1.42 4.80
C TYR A 70 -12.47 -0.11 5.52
N GLU A 71 -12.74 -0.21 6.83
CA GLU A 71 -12.79 0.92 7.75
C GLU A 71 -11.83 0.67 8.92
N LEU A 72 -11.17 1.73 9.39
CA LEU A 72 -10.24 1.64 10.51
C LEU A 72 -11.05 1.56 11.81
N GLU A 73 -10.95 0.44 12.54
CA GLU A 73 -11.62 0.27 13.83
C GLU A 73 -10.87 0.97 14.97
N GLY A 74 -9.53 1.04 14.86
CA GLY A 74 -8.68 1.66 15.87
C GLY A 74 -7.26 1.12 15.82
N LEU A 75 -6.51 1.38 16.88
CA LEU A 75 -5.16 0.84 17.10
C LEU A 75 -5.22 -0.16 18.26
N ASP A 76 -4.41 -1.21 18.19
CA ASP A 76 -4.20 -2.12 19.31
C ASP A 76 -3.26 -1.55 20.39
N GLN A 77 -2.96 -2.35 21.42
CA GLN A 77 -2.09 -1.95 22.53
C GLN A 77 -0.64 -1.66 22.09
N ASP A 78 -0.20 -2.26 20.99
CA ASP A 78 1.13 -2.09 20.40
C ASP A 78 1.14 -1.01 19.30
N GLY A 79 0.01 -0.32 19.10
CA GLY A 79 -0.18 0.75 18.12
C GLY A 79 -0.39 0.27 16.69
N TRP A 80 -0.75 -1.00 16.47
CA TRP A 80 -1.03 -1.54 15.15
C TRP A 80 -2.47 -1.21 14.70
N PRO A 81 -2.67 -0.71 13.48
CA PRO A 81 -4.00 -0.39 12.99
C PRO A 81 -4.81 -1.64 12.66
N HIS A 82 -6.02 -1.70 13.19
CA HIS A 82 -6.99 -2.76 12.93
C HIS A 82 -8.07 -2.27 11.98
N TRP A 83 -8.35 -3.08 10.97
CA TRP A 83 -9.26 -2.75 9.89
C TRP A 83 -10.41 -3.76 9.82
N GLN A 84 -11.62 -3.25 9.74
CA GLN A 84 -12.82 -4.07 9.52
C GLN A 84 -13.13 -4.15 8.03
N LEU A 85 -13.39 -5.35 7.52
CA LEU A 85 -13.98 -5.51 6.20
C LEU A 85 -15.48 -5.17 6.30
N VAL A 86 -15.87 -4.02 5.75
CA VAL A 86 -17.27 -3.54 5.79
C VAL A 86 -18.07 -3.92 4.55
N LYS A 87 -17.40 -4.28 3.44
CA LYS A 87 -18.03 -4.73 2.20
C LYS A 87 -17.22 -5.86 1.57
N PRO A 88 -17.86 -6.85 0.94
CA PRO A 88 -17.13 -7.91 0.23
C PRO A 88 -16.34 -7.31 -0.94
N ILE A 89 -15.08 -7.72 -1.05
CA ILE A 89 -14.24 -7.37 -2.21
C ILE A 89 -14.70 -8.25 -3.39
N PRO A 90 -15.03 -7.66 -4.56
CA PRO A 90 -15.37 -8.42 -5.74
C PRO A 90 -14.26 -9.39 -6.15
N ALA A 91 -14.64 -10.50 -6.78
CA ALA A 91 -13.68 -11.42 -7.36
C ALA A 91 -13.06 -10.80 -8.62
N TYR A 92 -11.80 -10.39 -8.53
CA TYR A 92 -11.01 -9.85 -9.63
C TYR A 92 -10.05 -10.91 -10.19
N THR A 93 -9.81 -10.88 -11.49
CA THR A 93 -8.71 -11.60 -12.11
C THR A 93 -7.35 -11.08 -11.60
N LEU A 94 -6.28 -11.87 -11.75
CA LEU A 94 -4.93 -11.44 -11.32
C LEU A 94 -4.51 -10.12 -11.97
N LEU A 95 -4.82 -9.93 -13.26
CA LEU A 95 -4.49 -8.71 -13.98
C LEU A 95 -5.27 -7.51 -13.42
N GLU A 96 -6.56 -7.67 -13.13
CA GLU A 96 -7.37 -6.61 -12.53
C GLU A 96 -6.88 -6.26 -11.13
N GLN A 97 -6.55 -7.25 -10.30
CA GLN A 97 -5.98 -7.01 -8.97
C GLN A 97 -4.69 -6.21 -9.05
N GLU A 98 -3.77 -6.59 -9.96
CA GLU A 98 -2.51 -5.88 -10.14
C GLU A 98 -2.74 -4.41 -10.54
N MET A 99 -3.64 -4.17 -11.49
CA MET A 99 -3.95 -2.83 -11.96
C MET A 99 -4.63 -1.97 -10.89
N ILE A 100 -5.55 -2.55 -10.11
CA ILE A 100 -6.21 -1.87 -8.99
C ILE A 100 -5.19 -1.50 -7.92
N ILE A 101 -4.33 -2.43 -7.50
CA ILE A 101 -3.32 -2.19 -6.47
C ILE A 101 -2.34 -1.11 -6.93
N LYS A 102 -1.84 -1.18 -8.16
CA LYS A 102 -0.96 -0.14 -8.73
C LYS A 102 -1.63 1.24 -8.73
N SER A 103 -2.88 1.31 -9.17
CA SER A 103 -3.67 2.56 -9.14
C SER A 103 -3.77 3.12 -7.73
N LEU A 104 -4.15 2.30 -6.75
CA LEU A 104 -4.29 2.73 -5.36
C LEU A 104 -2.96 3.17 -4.75
N MET A 105 -1.85 2.51 -5.08
CA MET A 105 -0.52 2.90 -4.63
C MET A 105 -0.10 4.25 -5.23
N ILE A 106 -0.36 4.48 -6.52
CA ILE A 106 -0.11 5.77 -7.17
C ILE A 106 -0.87 6.87 -6.44
N ASP A 107 -2.18 6.68 -6.23
CA ASP A 107 -3.01 7.67 -5.52
C ASP A 107 -2.51 7.89 -4.07
N TYR A 108 -2.12 6.82 -3.37
CA TYR A 108 -1.56 6.91 -2.02
C TYR A 108 -0.27 7.75 -1.96
N PHE A 109 0.68 7.50 -2.86
CA PHE A 109 1.94 8.24 -2.87
C PHE A 109 1.80 9.65 -3.43
N GLU A 110 0.86 9.89 -4.37
CA GLU A 110 0.49 11.24 -4.78
C GLU A 110 -0.02 12.06 -3.57
N ASP A 111 -0.90 11.49 -2.73
CA ASP A 111 -1.36 12.14 -1.49
C ASP A 111 -0.19 12.45 -0.53
N ILE A 112 0.80 11.55 -0.42
CA ILE A 112 1.96 11.73 0.47
C ILE A 112 2.93 12.80 -0.05
N PHE A 113 3.19 12.84 -1.36
CA PHE A 113 4.16 13.77 -1.93
C PHE A 113 3.62 15.18 -2.18
N ASN A 114 2.30 15.34 -2.20
CA ASN A 114 1.64 16.64 -2.36
C ASN A 114 1.28 17.32 -1.02
N GLN A 115 1.61 16.68 0.11
CA GLN A 115 1.54 17.27 1.46
C GLN A 115 2.86 17.96 1.82
#